data_AF-H8H352-F1
#
_entry.id   AF-H8H352-F1
#
_cell.length_a   1.000
_cell.length_b   1.000
_cell.length_c   1.000
_cell.angle_alpha   90.00
_cell.angle_beta   90.00
_cell.angle_gamma   90.00
#
_symmetry.space_group_name_H-M   'P 1'
#
loop_
_entity.id
_entity.type
_entity.pdbx_description
1 polymer ?
#
loop_
_entity_poly.entity_id
_entity_poly.type
_entity_poly.pdbx_seq_one_letter_code
_entity_poly.pdbx_strand_id
1 'polypeptide(L)'
;MELAQHLQELGHSRDTAHAIVDVVCAAIALALTSGHNVTLRNLGTFRLHPYMPRPGLPSAAVTFQPAPELRDFLAPPARIVP
;
A
#
# COMPACT_ATOMS: atom_id res chain seq x y z
N MET A 1 2.76 -13.43 -9.69
CA MET A 1 2.00 -12.57 -10.63
C MET A 1 2.08 -11.14 -10.14
N GLU A 2 2.35 -10.18 -11.02
CA GLU A 2 2.41 -8.76 -10.69
C GLU A 2 1.04 -8.09 -10.89
N LEU A 3 0.72 -7.04 -10.12
CA LEU A 3 -0.59 -6.38 -10.14
C LEU A 3 -1.01 -5.87 -11.53
N ALA A 4 -0.07 -5.29 -12.29
CA ALA A 4 -0.32 -4.82 -13.65
C ALA A 4 -0.65 -5.95 -14.63
N GLN A 5 -0.11 -7.15 -14.40
CA GLN A 5 -0.44 -8.33 -15.20
C GLN A 5 -1.88 -8.79 -14.93
N HIS A 6 -2.30 -8.77 -13.67
CA HIS A 6 -3.68 -9.12 -13.33
C HIS A 6 -4.70 -8.13 -13.90
N LEU A 7 -4.37 -6.83 -13.94
CA LEU A 7 -5.21 -5.83 -14.62
C LEU A 7 -5.31 -6.10 -16.14
N GLN A 8 -4.26 -6.61 -16.78
CA GLN A 8 -4.32 -7.01 -18.18
C GLN A 8 -5.24 -8.21 -18.40
N GLU A 9 -5.23 -9.19 -17.50
CA GLU A 9 -6.15 -10.34 -17.53
C GLU A 9 -7.62 -9.91 -17.40
N LEU A 10 -7.89 -8.81 -16.71
CA LEU A 10 -9.21 -8.18 -16.61
C LEU A 10 -9.61 -7.37 -17.85
N GLY A 11 -8.76 -7.32 -18.89
CA GLY A 11 -9.06 -6.70 -20.19
C GLY A 11 -8.47 -5.29 -20.39
N HIS A 12 -7.64 -4.79 -19.47
CA HIS A 12 -6.93 -3.53 -19.69
C HIS A 12 -5.75 -3.72 -20.65
N SER A 13 -5.48 -2.71 -21.49
CA SER A 13 -4.24 -2.71 -22.27
C SER A 13 -3.03 -2.64 -21.33
N ARG A 14 -1.90 -3.19 -21.76
CA ARG A 14 -0.64 -3.17 -20.99
C ARG A 14 -0.31 -1.77 -20.49
N ASP A 15 -0.30 -0.78 -21.39
CA ASP A 15 0.04 0.60 -21.05
C ASP A 15 -0.92 1.19 -20.01
N THR A 16 -2.22 0.89 -20.15
CA THR A 16 -3.24 1.33 -19.20
C THR A 16 -3.04 0.69 -17.83
N ALA A 17 -2.79 -0.62 -17.79
CA ALA A 17 -2.58 -1.35 -16.55
C ALA A 17 -1.38 -0.83 -15.75
N HIS A 18 -0.25 -0.58 -16.43
CA HIS A 18 0.92 0.02 -15.79
C HIS A 18 0.65 1.45 -15.34
N ALA A 19 0.03 2.28 -16.19
CA ALA A 19 -0.31 3.66 -15.85
C ALA A 19 -1.24 3.76 -14.63
N ILE A 20 -2.22 2.84 -14.50
CA ILE A 20 -3.12 2.79 -13.32
C ILE A 20 -2.31 2.57 -12.04
N VAL A 21 -1.40 1.59 -12.05
CA VAL A 21 -0.58 1.27 -10.87
C VAL A 21 0.30 2.47 -10.49
N ASP A 22 0.95 3.09 -11.48
CA ASP A 22 1.82 4.26 -11.26
C ASP A 22 1.04 5.46 -10.71
N VAL A 23 -0.14 5.75 -11.28
CA VAL A 23 -1.00 6.86 -10.84
C VAL A 23 -1.48 6.64 -9.40
N VAL A 24 -1.89 5.42 -9.04
CA VAL A 24 -2.32 5.12 -7.66
C VAL A 24 -1.15 5.28 -6.68
N CYS A 25 0.03 4.74 -7.01
CA CYS A 25 1.23 4.89 -6.18
C CYS A 25 1.63 6.37 -6.02
N ALA A 26 1.60 7.14 -7.10
CA ALA A 26 1.91 8.57 -7.09
C ALA A 26 0.91 9.37 -6.25
N ALA A 27 -0.39 9.06 -6.34
CA ALA A 27 -1.42 9.71 -5.54
C ALA A 27 -1.24 9.45 -4.03
N ILE A 28 -0.90 8.21 -3.66
CA ILE A 28 -0.59 7.86 -2.26
C ILE A 28 0.64 8.64 -1.78
N ALA A 29 1.71 8.63 -2.57
CA ALA A 29 2.95 9.34 -2.22
C ALA A 29 2.72 10.84 -2.04
N LEU A 30 1.97 11.47 -2.95
CA LEU A 30 1.66 12.91 -2.90
C LEU A 30 0.85 13.28 -1.65
N ALA A 31 -0.15 12.47 -1.29
CA ALA A 31 -0.93 12.70 -0.08
C ALA A 31 -0.05 12.61 1.18
N LEU A 32 0.84 11.61 1.25
CA LEU A 32 1.75 11.43 2.39
C LEU A 32 2.76 12.58 2.52
N THR A 33 3.35 13.04 1.42
CA THR A 33 4.29 14.17 1.45
C THR A 33 3.61 15.50 1.75
N SER A 34 2.30 15.59 1.50
CA SER A 34 1.47 16.73 1.89
C SER A 34 1.00 16.67 3.36
N GLY A 35 1.39 15.64 4.12
CA GLY A 35 1.04 15.47 5.53
C GLY A 35 -0.32 14.79 5.76
N HIS A 36 -0.90 14.16 4.75
CA HIS A 36 -2.17 13.45 4.86
C HIS A 36 -1.96 11.93 4.94
N ASN A 37 -2.68 11.28 5.86
CA ASN A 37 -2.76 9.82 5.87
C ASN A 37 -3.68 9.34 4.75
N VAL A 38 -3.34 8.21 4.13
CA VAL A 38 -4.16 7.60 3.07
C VAL A 38 -4.81 6.34 3.62
N THR A 39 -6.13 6.34 3.73
CA THR A 39 -6.89 5.17 4.17
C THR A 39 -7.57 4.52 2.98
N LEU A 40 -7.23 3.26 2.72
CA LEU A 40 -7.92 2.41 1.76
C LEU A 40 -8.84 1.47 2.53
N ARG A 41 -10.15 1.59 2.30
CA ARG A 41 -11.17 0.81 3.00
C ARG A 41 -10.87 -0.70 2.87
N ASN A 42 -10.97 -1.42 3.98
CA ASN A 42 -10.70 -2.86 4.11
C ASN A 42 -9.25 -3.30 3.79
N LEU A 43 -8.36 -2.38 3.43
CA LEU A 43 -6.94 -2.66 3.15
C LEU A 43 -6.07 -2.18 4.30
N GLY A 44 -6.13 -0.88 4.61
CA GLY A 44 -5.30 -0.31 5.65
C GLY A 44 -5.04 1.18 5.46
N THR A 45 -4.15 1.71 6.30
CA THR A 45 -3.79 3.12 6.31
C THR A 45 -2.29 3.29 6.10
N PHE A 46 -1.92 4.10 5.11
CA PHE A 46 -0.56 4.60 4.96
C PHE A 46 -0.38 5.88 5.77
N ARG A 47 0.77 5.99 6.42
CA ARG A 47 1.16 7.15 7.24
C ARG A 47 2.61 7.49 7.00
N LEU A 48 2.93 8.79 7.08
CA LEU A 48 4.31 9.27 7.09
C LEU A 48 4.71 9.59 8.53
N HIS A 49 5.78 8.95 9.00
CA HIS A 49 6.33 9.15 10.33
C HIS A 49 7.61 9.99 10.22
N PRO A 50 7.59 11.27 10.62
CA PRO A 50 8.79 12.08 10.64
C PRO A 50 9.74 11.60 11.74
N TYR A 51 11.03 11.67 11.47
CA TYR A 51 12.11 11.40 12.41
C TYR A 51 12.81 12.70 12.80
N MET A 52 13.54 12.66 13.92
CA MET A 52 14.52 13.72 14.17
C MET A 52 15.57 13.71 13.05
N PRO A 53 15.90 14.87 12.46
CA PRO A 53 16.92 14.96 11.43
C PRO A 53 18.26 14.42 11.92
N ARG A 54 18.83 13.45 11.19
CA ARG A 54 20.15 12.89 11.47
C ARG A 54 20.97 12.90 10.17
N PRO A 55 22.24 13.34 10.19
CA PRO A 55 23.09 13.33 9.01
C PRO A 55 23.16 11.93 8.39
N GLY A 56 22.91 11.83 7.08
CA GLY A 56 22.95 10.58 6.33
C GLY A 56 21.75 9.66 6.50
N LEU A 57 20.69 10.05 7.23
CA LEU A 57 19.47 9.28 7.38
C LEU A 57 18.24 9.98 6.77
N PRO A 58 17.24 9.21 6.28
CA PRO A 58 15.97 9.77 5.85
C PRO A 58 15.28 10.55 6.98
N SER A 59 14.61 11.64 6.63
CA SER A 59 13.86 12.48 7.57
C SER A 59 12.50 11.91 7.96
N ALA A 60 12.03 10.87 7.28
CA ALA A 60 10.76 10.21 7.56
C ALA A 60 10.75 8.77 7.02
N ALA A 61 9.82 7.96 7.51
CA ALA A 61 9.45 6.68 6.89
C ALA A 61 7.96 6.60 6.62
N VAL A 62 7.60 5.88 5.57
CA VAL A 62 6.21 5.47 5.32
C VAL A 62 5.95 4.17 6.06
N THR A 63 4.85 4.11 6.80
CA THR A 63 4.35 2.87 7.40
C THR A 63 2.98 2.55 6.84
N PHE A 64 2.68 1.25 6.74
CA PHE A 64 1.35 0.74 6.42
C PHE A 64 0.78 -0.01 7.62
N GLN A 65 -0.37 0.44 8.10
CA GLN A 65 -1.14 -0.25 9.13
C GLN A 65 -2.28 -1.02 8.46
N PRO A 66 -2.23 -2.36 8.40
CA PRO A 66 -3.28 -3.14 7.75
C PRO A 66 -4.60 -3.07 8.54
N ALA A 67 -5.70 -2.98 7.81
CA ALA A 67 -7.05 -3.04 8.38
C ALA A 67 -7.35 -4.46 8.92
N PRO A 68 -8.29 -4.61 9.88
CA PRO A 68 -8.66 -5.92 10.41
C PRO A 68 -9.01 -6.92 9.33
N GLU A 69 -9.75 -6.50 8.31
CA GLU A 69 -10.18 -7.36 7.20
C GLU A 69 -8.99 -7.95 6.43
N LEU A 70 -7.98 -7.13 6.13
CA LEU A 70 -6.76 -7.60 5.48
C LEU A 70 -5.95 -8.51 6.41
N ARG A 71 -5.89 -8.20 7.70
CA ARG A 71 -5.17 -9.03 8.69
C ARG A 71 -5.80 -10.41 8.82
N ASP A 72 -7.12 -10.47 8.88
CA ASP A 72 -7.88 -11.71 9.02
C ASP A 72 -7.78 -12.54 7.73
N PHE A 73 -7.84 -11.89 6.57
CA PHE A 73 -7.63 -12.54 5.28
C PHE A 73 -6.23 -13.17 5.15
N LEU A 74 -5.20 -12.49 5.67
CA LEU A 74 -3.81 -12.97 5.65
C LEU A 74 -3.46 -13.90 6.81
N ALA A 75 -4.34 -14.04 7.81
CA ALA A 75 -4.08 -14.87 8.97
C ALA A 75 -3.96 -16.34 8.54
N PRO A 76 -2.96 -17.08 9.06
CA PRO A 76 -2.86 -18.50 8.78
C PRO A 76 -4.14 -19.21 9.27
N PRO A 77 -4.62 -20.23 8.55
CA PRO A 77 -5.80 -20.97 8.96
C PRO A 77 -5.59 -21.53 10.37
N ALA A 78 -6.59 -21.35 11.24
CA ALA A 78 -6.54 -21.85 12.60
C ALA A 78 -6.25 -23.37 12.57
N ARG A 79 -5.09 -23.77 13.09
CA ARG A 79 -4.80 -25.20 13.30
C ARG A 79 -5.74 -25.68 14.40
N ILE A 80 -6.79 -26.38 14.02
CA ILE A 80 -7.56 -27.21 14.95
C ILE A 80 -6.65 -28.38 15.29
N VAL A 81 -6.00 -28.32 16.46
CA VAL A 81 -5.28 -29.46 17.02
C VAL A 81 -6.32 -30.29 17.80
N PRO A 82 -6.49 -31.59 17.46
CA PRO A 82 -7.48 -32.45 18.11
C PRO A 82 -7.15 -32.75 19.58
#